data_AF-A0A1A8MML0-F1
#
_entry.id   AF-A0A1A8MML0-F1
#
_cell.length_a   1.000
_cell.length_b   1.000
_cell.length_c   1.000
_cell.angle_alpha   90.00
_cell.angle_beta   90.00
_cell.angle_gamma   90.00
#
_symmetry.space_group_name_H-M   'P 1'
#
loop_
_entity.id
_entity.type
_entity.pdbx_description
1 polymer ?
#
loop_
_entity_poly.entity_id
_entity_poly.type
_entity_poly.pdbx_seq_one_letter_code
_entity_poly.pdbx_strand_id
1 'polypeptide(L)'
;MKGEFHFCMEKSGIFHGFTAWFMVQFESLEMGGATVKLNTGPDSEPTHWKQTLFMLDRPVSVNVGDILSGTVTLHRNPVWRRHMTVALHWNINNSKSDADSCQVGTKSFPMWR
;
A
#
# COMPACT_ATOMS: atom_id res chain seq x y z
N MET A 1 8.32 -8.50 -8.14
CA MET A 1 7.06 -7.92 -8.67
C MET A 1 7.11 -6.43 -8.40
N LYS A 2 6.73 -5.58 -9.37
CA LYS A 2 6.65 -4.13 -9.21
C LYS A 2 5.23 -3.68 -9.53
N GLY A 3 4.68 -2.76 -8.75
CA GLY A 3 3.40 -2.10 -8.98
C GLY A 3 3.53 -0.60 -8.80
N GLU A 4 2.67 0.15 -9.48
CA GLU A 4 2.57 1.60 -9.38
C GLU A 4 1.28 1.97 -8.64
N PHE A 5 1.27 3.07 -7.90
CA PHE A 5 0.08 3.57 -7.22
C PHE A 5 -0.03 5.09 -7.35
N HIS A 6 -1.27 5.57 -7.24
CA HIS A 6 -1.61 6.98 -7.28
C HIS A 6 -2.85 7.24 -6.42
N PHE A 7 -2.71 8.05 -5.38
CA PHE A 7 -3.76 8.41 -4.43
C PHE A 7 -3.94 9.92 -4.40
N CYS A 8 -5.19 10.37 -4.60
CA CYS A 8 -5.59 11.74 -4.31
C CYS A 8 -6.05 11.80 -2.85
N MET A 9 -5.48 12.70 -2.06
CA MET A 9 -5.85 12.84 -0.65
C MET A 9 -7.26 13.43 -0.52
N GLU A 10 -8.18 12.66 0.06
CA GLU A 10 -9.57 13.08 0.25
C GLU A 10 -9.79 13.90 1.52
N LYS A 11 -8.87 13.80 2.49
CA LYS A 11 -8.95 14.43 3.81
C LYS A 11 -7.58 14.95 4.23
N SER A 12 -7.52 16.14 4.81
CA SER A 12 -6.30 16.65 5.46
C SER A 12 -6.00 15.86 6.72
N GLY A 13 -4.73 15.59 6.99
CA GLY A 13 -4.31 14.82 8.15
C GLY A 13 -2.82 14.52 8.17
N ILE A 14 -2.45 13.51 8.98
CA ILE A 14 -1.07 13.07 9.11
C ILE A 14 -0.89 11.71 8.44
N PHE A 15 -0.12 11.69 7.36
CA PHE A 15 0.29 10.50 6.65
C PHE A 15 1.44 9.81 7.40
N HIS A 16 1.10 8.73 8.09
CA HIS A 16 2.05 7.95 8.90
C HIS A 16 2.65 6.76 8.16
N GLY A 17 1.97 6.22 7.16
CA GLY A 17 2.27 4.89 6.65
C GLY A 17 1.30 4.42 5.59
N PHE A 18 1.67 3.30 4.99
CA PHE A 18 0.80 2.54 4.09
C PHE A 18 0.25 1.32 4.83
N THR A 19 -1.00 0.98 4.60
CA THR A 19 -1.57 -0.29 5.08
C THR A 19 -1.85 -1.18 3.88
N ALA A 20 -1.43 -2.44 3.94
CA ALA A 20 -1.71 -3.43 2.92
C ALA A 20 -2.53 -4.60 3.47
N TRP A 21 -3.32 -5.17 2.59
CA TRP A 21 -4.12 -6.37 2.80
C TRP A 21 -4.24 -7.09 1.45
N PHE A 22 -4.92 -8.22 1.42
CA PHE A 22 -5.16 -8.97 0.20
C PHE A 22 -6.62 -9.41 0.07
N MET A 23 -7.01 -9.66 -1.18
CA MET A 23 -8.27 -10.32 -1.52
C MET A 23 -7.94 -11.50 -2.43
N VAL A 24 -8.55 -12.65 -2.16
CA VAL A 24 -8.50 -13.82 -3.04
C VAL A 24 -9.89 -14.09 -3.61
N GLN A 25 -9.93 -14.59 -4.83
CA GLN A 25 -11.15 -14.92 -5.55
C GLN A 25 -11.14 -16.40 -5.90
N PHE A 26 -12.28 -17.05 -5.72
CA PHE A 26 -12.49 -18.46 -6.03
C PHE A 26 -13.58 -18.55 -7.10
N GLU A 27 -13.16 -18.88 -8.31
CA GLU A 27 -14.06 -19.05 -9.46
C GLU A 27 -14.90 -20.33 -9.30
N SER A 28 -16.15 -20.27 -9.74
CA SER A 28 -17.01 -21.46 -9.76
C SER A 28 -16.58 -22.40 -10.88
N LEU A 29 -16.67 -23.71 -10.62
CA LEU A 29 -16.51 -24.73 -11.65
C LEU A 29 -17.75 -24.83 -12.56
N GLU A 30 -18.90 -24.36 -12.09
CA GLU A 30 -20.13 -24.32 -12.87
C GLU A 30 -20.14 -23.13 -13.81
N MET A 31 -20.50 -23.36 -15.07
CA MET A 31 -20.67 -22.30 -16.06
C MET A 31 -21.75 -21.32 -15.57
N GLY A 32 -21.36 -20.05 -15.37
CA GLY A 32 -22.24 -19.01 -14.84
C GLY A 32 -22.36 -18.97 -13.31
N GLY A 33 -21.63 -19.82 -12.58
CA GLY A 33 -21.61 -19.79 -11.12
C GLY A 33 -20.93 -18.54 -10.55
N ALA A 34 -21.37 -18.11 -9.36
CA ALA A 34 -20.85 -16.91 -8.71
C ALA A 34 -19.43 -17.12 -8.16
N THR A 35 -18.57 -16.11 -8.33
CA THR A 35 -17.23 -16.08 -7.72
C THR A 35 -17.32 -15.75 -6.23
N VAL A 36 -16.69 -16.58 -5.40
CA VAL A 36 -16.57 -16.32 -3.95
C VAL A 36 -15.33 -15.47 -3.70
N LYS A 37 -15.43 -14.50 -2.79
CA LYS A 37 -14.31 -13.61 -2.43
C LYS A 37 -14.03 -13.68 -0.94
N LEU A 38 -12.75 -13.77 -0.59
CA LEU A 38 -12.26 -13.54 0.77
C LEU A 38 -11.43 -12.26 0.75
N ASN A 39 -11.88 -11.24 1.48
CA ASN A 39 -11.24 -9.93 1.56
C ASN A 39 -10.77 -9.68 3.01
N THR A 40 -9.52 -9.25 3.16
CA THR A 40 -8.91 -8.90 4.46
C THR A 40 -8.82 -7.38 4.69
N GLY A 41 -9.48 -6.60 3.83
CA GLY A 41 -9.50 -5.14 3.88
C GLY A 41 -10.27 -4.55 5.05
N PRO A 42 -10.09 -3.24 5.31
CA PRO A 42 -10.66 -2.55 6.46
C PRO A 42 -12.19 -2.48 6.44
N ASP A 43 -12.81 -2.55 5.27
CA ASP A 43 -14.28 -2.52 5.11
C ASP A 43 -14.92 -3.92 5.16
N SER A 44 -14.16 -4.95 5.53
CA SER A 44 -14.61 -6.33 5.66
C SER A 44 -14.47 -6.82 7.10
N GLU A 45 -15.20 -7.88 7.45
CA GLU A 45 -15.07 -8.54 8.77
C GLU A 45 -13.60 -8.89 9.07
N PRO A 46 -13.07 -8.56 10.27
CA PRO A 46 -11.68 -8.80 10.61
C PRO A 46 -11.31 -10.29 10.56
N THR A 47 -10.23 -10.60 9.84
CA THR A 47 -9.65 -11.95 9.81
C THR A 47 -8.46 -12.07 10.76
N HIS A 48 -7.98 -13.29 11.01
CA HIS A 48 -6.79 -13.52 11.85
C HIS A 48 -5.51 -12.87 11.26
N TRP A 49 -5.47 -12.64 9.94
CA TRP A 49 -4.37 -11.92 9.29
C TRP A 49 -4.36 -10.43 9.62
N LYS A 50 -5.50 -9.84 9.98
CA LYS A 50 -5.69 -8.38 10.06
C LYS A 50 -5.16 -7.70 8.78
N GLN A 51 -4.46 -6.58 8.94
CA GLN A 51 -3.77 -5.85 7.88
C GLN A 51 -2.31 -5.62 8.29
N THR A 52 -1.44 -5.34 7.32
CA THR A 52 -0.01 -5.08 7.53
C THR A 52 0.28 -3.60 7.37
N LEU A 53 0.86 -2.97 8.40
CA LEU A 53 1.20 -1.55 8.42
C LEU A 53 2.68 -1.32 8.10
N PHE A 54 2.96 -0.43 7.16
CA PHE A 54 4.28 0.03 6.73
C PHE A 54 4.48 1.49 7.16
N MET A 55 5.04 1.69 8.35
CA MET A 55 5.26 3.01 8.93
C MET A 55 6.44 3.74 8.27
N LEU A 56 6.24 5.03 7.97
CA LEU A 56 7.32 5.95 7.59
C LEU A 56 8.23 6.22 8.79
N ASP A 57 9.46 6.67 8.52
CA ASP A 57 10.39 7.10 9.59
C ASP A 57 9.95 8.43 10.22
N ARG A 58 9.33 9.30 9.41
CA ARG A 58 8.78 10.58 9.85
C ARG A 58 7.39 10.75 9.23
N PRO A 59 6.37 11.06 10.05
CA PRO A 59 5.05 11.36 9.51
C PRO A 59 5.06 12.65 8.69
N VAL A 60 4.15 12.73 7.73
CA VAL A 60 4.00 13.87 6.82
C VAL A 60 2.60 14.46 6.96
N SER A 61 2.50 15.78 7.11
CA SER A 61 1.20 16.46 7.01
C SER A 61 0.77 16.52 5.54
N VAL A 62 -0.45 16.07 5.25
CA VAL A 62 -1.05 16.10 3.91
C VAL A 62 -2.36 16.87 3.95
N ASN A 63 -2.71 17.51 2.84
CA ASN A 63 -3.94 18.25 2.67
C ASN A 63 -4.86 17.57 1.65
N VAL A 64 -6.15 17.88 1.73
CA VAL A 64 -7.11 17.54 0.67
C VAL A 64 -6.59 18.03 -0.69
N GLY A 65 -6.61 17.15 -1.68
CA GLY A 65 -6.16 17.42 -3.05
C GLY A 65 -4.69 17.14 -3.33
N ASP A 66 -3.86 16.91 -2.30
CA ASP A 66 -2.47 16.50 -2.50
C ASP A 66 -2.41 15.13 -3.19
N ILE A 67 -1.39 14.94 -4.02
CA ILE A 67 -1.24 13.72 -4.82
C ILE A 67 -0.07 12.89 -4.31
N LEU A 68 -0.36 11.70 -3.79
CA LEU A 68 0.63 10.69 -3.40
C LEU A 68 0.75 9.64 -4.52
N SER A 69 1.90 9.61 -5.19
CA SER A 69 2.16 8.64 -6.26
C SER A 69 3.49 7.92 -6.04
N GLY A 70 3.65 6.75 -6.63
CA GLY A 70 4.88 6.01 -6.45
C GLY A 70 4.81 4.55 -6.84
N THR A 71 5.75 3.78 -6.31
CA THR A 71 5.95 2.38 -6.67
C THR A 71 6.08 1.51 -5.43
N VAL A 72 5.56 0.29 -5.53
CA VAL A 72 5.79 -0.78 -4.57
C VAL A 72 6.50 -1.93 -5.26
N THR A 73 7.56 -2.45 -4.64
CA THR A 73 8.30 -3.58 -5.18
C THR A 73 8.43 -4.69 -4.15
N LEU A 74 8.00 -5.89 -4.52
CA LEU A 74 8.13 -7.11 -3.72
C LEU A 74 9.31 -7.92 -4.24
N HIS A 75 10.32 -8.09 -3.40
CA HIS A 75 11.56 -8.79 -3.68
C HIS A 75 11.71 -10.02 -2.78
N ARG A 76 11.69 -11.23 -3.37
CA ARG A 76 11.98 -12.47 -2.62
C ARG A 76 13.44 -12.48 -2.17
N ASN A 77 13.70 -12.88 -0.92
CA ASN A 77 15.07 -13.00 -0.44
C ASN A 77 15.81 -14.11 -1.22
N PRO A 78 17.05 -13.87 -1.71
CA PRO A 78 17.78 -14.82 -2.54
C PRO A 78 18.21 -16.08 -1.77
N VAL A 79 18.53 -15.94 -0.47
CA VAL A 79 18.98 -17.05 0.40
C VAL A 79 17.78 -17.63 1.16
N TRP A 80 17.04 -16.79 1.89
CA TRP A 80 15.95 -17.20 2.76
C TRP A 80 14.62 -17.22 2.00
N ARG A 81 14.39 -18.28 1.22
CA ARG A 81 13.34 -18.34 0.19
C ARG A 81 11.89 -18.18 0.65
N ARG A 82 11.60 -18.15 1.96
CA ARG A 82 10.29 -17.86 2.58
C ARG A 82 10.13 -16.40 3.02
N HIS A 83 11.22 -15.62 3.01
CA HIS A 83 11.23 -14.19 3.34
C HIS A 83 11.20 -13.34 2.08
N MET A 84 10.77 -12.09 2.24
CA MET A 84 10.78 -11.09 1.17
C MET A 84 11.01 -9.69 1.74
N THR A 85 11.24 -8.72 0.88
CA THR A 85 11.30 -7.29 1.20
C THR A 85 10.27 -6.56 0.37
N VAL A 86 9.49 -5.70 1.03
CA VAL A 86 8.59 -4.74 0.40
C VAL A 86 9.31 -3.40 0.36
N ALA A 87 9.63 -2.90 -0.83
CA ALA A 87 10.20 -1.57 -1.02
C ALA A 87 9.12 -0.61 -1.51
N LEU A 88 8.93 0.49 -0.80
CA LEU A 88 8.00 1.56 -1.16
C LEU A 88 8.79 2.80 -1.52
N HIS A 89 8.51 3.37 -2.68
CA HIS A 89 8.98 4.68 -3.11
C HIS A 89 7.77 5.56 -3.37
N TRP A 90 7.74 6.76 -2.84
CA TRP A 90 6.61 7.66 -2.97
C TRP A 90 7.04 9.11 -3.16
N ASN A 91 6.14 9.88 -3.76
CA ASN A 91 6.23 11.31 -3.94
C ASN A 91 4.87 11.93 -3.58
N ILE A 92 4.88 12.99 -2.77
CA ILE A 92 3.72 13.82 -2.46
C ILE A 92 3.89 15.18 -3.14
N ASN A 93 2.96 15.47 -4.06
CA ASN A 93 2.86 16.77 -4.73
C ASN A 93 1.73 17.59 -4.09
N ASN A 94 2.06 18.79 -3.61
CA ASN A 94 1.09 19.68 -2.98
C ASN A 94 0.21 20.36 -4.05
N SER A 95 -1.11 20.38 -3.81
CA SER A 95 -2.09 20.96 -4.72
C SER A 95 -2.02 22.49 -4.83
N LYS A 96 -1.37 23.17 -3.87
CA LYS A 96 -1.26 24.63 -3.80
C LYS A 96 0.11 25.10 -4.28
N SER A 97 0.16 25.47 -5.57
CA SER A 97 0.99 26.52 -6.20
C SER A 97 2.37 26.91 -5.63
N ASP A 98 3.14 25.99 -5.05
CA ASP A 98 4.59 26.12 -4.88
C ASP A 98 5.23 24.85 -5.43
N ALA A 99 5.70 24.94 -6.67
CA ALA A 99 6.28 23.86 -7.45
C ALA A 99 7.56 23.23 -6.84
N ASP A 100 8.03 23.74 -5.69
CA ASP A 100 9.27 23.33 -5.03
C ASP A 100 9.09 22.43 -3.79
N SER A 101 7.87 22.18 -3.32
CA SER A 101 7.64 21.35 -2.11
C SER A 101 7.26 19.89 -2.43
N CYS A 102 8.11 19.22 -3.21
CA CYS A 102 7.99 17.80 -3.53
C CYS A 102 8.57 16.96 -2.38
N GLN A 103 7.73 16.19 -1.68
CA GLN A 103 8.21 15.29 -0.62
C GLN A 103 8.37 13.87 -1.15
N VAL A 104 9.61 13.52 -1.47
CA VAL A 104 9.99 12.18 -1.93
C VAL A 104 10.49 11.34 -0.76
N GLY A 105 10.05 10.09 -0.69
CA GLY A 105 10.53 9.13 0.30
C GLY A 105 10.69 7.74 -0.30
N THR A 106 11.62 6.98 0.26
CA THR A 106 11.77 5.56 -0.04
C THR A 106 12.09 4.80 1.23
N LYS A 107 11.50 3.63 1.40
CA LYS A 107 11.78 2.75 2.54
C LYS A 107 11.58 1.29 2.15
N SER A 108 12.53 0.47 2.56
CA SER A 108 12.46 -0.98 2.42
C SER A 108 12.08 -1.62 3.75
N PHE A 109 11.09 -2.50 3.70
CA PHE A 109 10.52 -3.23 4.82
C PHE A 109 10.78 -4.71 4.59
N PRO A 110 11.81 -5.26 5.20
CA PRO A 110 12.00 -6.69 5.15
C PRO A 110 10.93 -7.39 5.99
N MET A 111 10.38 -8.47 5.43
CA MET A 111 9.28 -9.24 5.98
C MET A 111 9.84 -10.49 6.68
N TRP A 112 9.77 -10.47 8.00
CA TRP A 112 10.20 -11.53 8.90
C TRP A 112 9.30 -11.57 10.13
N ARG A 113 9.38 -12.70 10.87
CA ARG A 113 8.43 -13.25 11.85
C ARG A 113 7.52 -14.31 11.24
#